data_AF-A0AAV8XAK2-F1
#
_entry.id   AF-A0AAV8XAK2-F1
#
_cell.length_a   1.000
_cell.length_b   1.000
_cell.length_c   1.000
_cell.angle_alpha   90.00
_cell.angle_beta   90.00
_cell.angle_gamma   90.00
#
_symmetry.space_group_name_H-M   'P 1'
#
loop_
_entity.id
_entity.type
_entity.pdbx_description
1 polymer ?
#
loop_
_entity_poly.entity_id
_entity_poly.type
_entity_poly.pdbx_seq_one_letter_code
_entity_poly.pdbx_strand_id
1 'polypeptide(L)'
;MILKNNLFWAKEMSMLPELYAEVKERLHQAYETNAKQYNLRKRPLQFALGDIVWKRTYVLSDASKNFSKKLAPKYLACKVTPVISPLVYELELTWPTPWSLAYQGFEI
;
A
#
# COMPACT_ATOMS: atom_id res chain seq x y z
N MET A 1 40.56 38.75 -10.46
CA MET A 1 40.06 37.36 -10.56
C MET A 1 38.68 37.16 -9.95
N ILE A 2 38.25 37.97 -8.98
CA ILE A 2 36.97 37.83 -8.25
C ILE A 2 35.73 38.19 -9.11
N LEU A 3 35.84 39.18 -10.00
CA LEU A 3 34.70 39.68 -10.80
C LEU A 3 34.20 38.71 -11.89
N LYS A 4 35.05 37.80 -12.38
CA LYS A 4 34.66 36.84 -13.42
C LYS A 4 33.71 35.76 -12.89
N ASN A 5 33.82 35.42 -11.61
CA ASN A 5 32.97 34.42 -10.98
C ASN A 5 31.54 34.94 -10.77
N ASN A 6 31.38 36.19 -10.31
CA ASN A 6 30.05 36.74 -10.02
C ASN A 6 29.18 36.87 -11.28
N LEU A 7 29.79 37.23 -12.41
CA LEU A 7 29.08 37.34 -13.70
C LEU A 7 28.65 35.96 -14.24
N PHE A 8 29.44 34.92 -13.99
CA PHE A 8 29.12 33.54 -14.35
C PHE A 8 27.91 33.03 -13.56
N TRP A 9 27.92 33.20 -12.23
CA TRP A 9 26.80 32.80 -11.37
C TRP A 9 25.50 33.54 -11.68
N ALA A 10 25.56 34.84 -11.99
CA ALA A 10 24.38 35.62 -12.37
C ALA A 10 23.73 35.09 -13.66
N LYS A 11 24.56 34.71 -14.65
CA LYS A 11 24.09 34.09 -15.89
C LYS A 11 23.49 32.71 -15.62
N GLU A 12 24.14 31.90 -14.79
CA GLU A 12 23.65 30.56 -14.44
C GLU A 12 22.33 30.62 -13.66
N MET A 13 22.19 31.56 -12.71
CA MET A 13 20.95 31.80 -11.98
C MET A 13 19.80 32.26 -12.88
N SER A 14 20.09 33.02 -13.95
CA SER A 14 19.06 33.41 -14.92
C SER A 14 18.50 32.24 -15.74
N MET A 15 19.25 31.14 -15.89
CA MET A 15 18.81 29.94 -16.62
C MET A 15 18.09 28.90 -15.74
N LEU A 16 18.21 28.99 -14.41
CA LEU A 16 17.52 28.11 -13.47
C LEU A 16 15.99 28.04 -13.62
N PRO A 17 15.24 29.15 -13.85
CA PRO A 17 13.78 29.05 -13.97
C PRO A 17 13.35 28.25 -15.21
N GLU A 18 14.08 28.40 -16.32
CA GLU A 18 13.82 27.65 -17.56
C GLU A 18 14.12 26.16 -17.37
N LEU A 19 15.26 25.83 -16.75
CA LEU A 19 15.63 24.46 -16.44
C LEU A 19 14.64 23.81 -15.46
N TYR A 20 14.17 24.56 -14.46
CA TYR A 20 13.15 24.09 -13.53
C TYR A 20 11.82 23.80 -14.24
N ALA A 21 11.39 24.67 -15.15
CA ALA A 21 10.19 24.46 -15.94
C ALA A 21 10.30 23.20 -16.81
N GLU A 22 11.46 22.99 -17.45
CA GLU A 22 11.71 21.79 -18.26
C GLU A 22 11.69 20.50 -17.41
N VAL A 23 12.36 20.51 -16.25
CA VAL A 23 12.36 19.36 -15.33
C VAL A 23 10.95 19.05 -14.86
N LYS A 24 10.17 20.07 -14.50
CA LYS A 24 8.77 19.91 -14.07
C LYS A 24 7.92 19.27 -15.16
N GLU A 25 8.07 19.71 -16.40
CA GLU A 25 7.34 19.16 -17.55
C GLU A 25 7.70 17.70 -17.81
N ARG A 26 9.00 17.37 -17.79
CA ARG A 26 9.47 15.98 -17.94
C ARG A 26 8.95 15.08 -16.81
N LEU A 27 8.93 15.56 -15.57
CA LEU A 27 8.36 14.82 -14.45
C LEU A 27 6.86 14.58 -14.64
N HIS A 28 6.12 15.57 -15.15
CA HIS A 28 4.70 15.43 -15.43
C HIS A 28 4.44 14.37 -16.52
N GLN A 29 5.17 14.41 -17.62
CA GLN A 29 5.05 13.43 -18.71
C GLN A 29 5.41 12.01 -18.25
N ALA A 30 6.44 11.87 -17.42
CA ALA A 30 6.81 10.60 -16.81
C ALA A 30 5.70 10.09 -15.88
N TYR A 31 5.12 10.97 -15.05
CA TYR A 31 3.98 10.63 -14.19
C TYR A 31 2.79 10.13 -15.01
N GLU A 32 2.39 10.82 -16.07
CA GLU A 32 1.25 10.40 -16.91
C GLU A 32 1.48 9.04 -17.57
N THR A 33 2.69 8.82 -18.09
CA THR A 33 3.06 7.56 -18.73
C THR A 33 3.00 6.39 -17.74
N ASN A 34 3.57 6.60 -16.56
CA ASN A 34 3.53 5.62 -15.48
C ASN A 34 2.10 5.39 -14.99
N ALA A 35 1.33 6.46 -14.77
CA ALA A 35 -0.05 6.38 -14.30
C ALA A 35 -0.92 5.56 -15.24
N LYS A 36 -0.76 5.72 -16.57
CA LYS A 36 -1.47 4.89 -17.56
C LYS A 36 -1.15 3.40 -17.38
N GLN A 37 0.13 3.04 -17.24
CA GLN A 37 0.54 1.63 -17.09
C GLN A 37 0.12 1.02 -15.76
N TYR A 38 0.35 1.73 -14.65
CA TYR A 38 0.00 1.25 -13.31
C TYR A 38 -1.53 1.17 -13.11
N ASN A 39 -2.30 2.09 -13.68
CA ASN A 39 -3.77 2.09 -13.53
C ASN A 39 -4.48 1.14 -14.51
N LEU A 40 -3.84 0.68 -15.60
CA LEU A 40 -4.47 -0.11 -16.66
C LEU A 40 -5.21 -1.36 -16.16
N ARG A 41 -4.72 -2.00 -15.08
CA ARG A 41 -5.31 -3.21 -14.49
C ARG A 41 -5.89 -2.98 -13.09
N LYS A 42 -6.03 -1.73 -12.67
CA LYS A 42 -6.60 -1.39 -11.36
C LYS A 42 -8.10 -1.66 -11.41
N ARG A 43 -8.57 -2.57 -10.55
CA ARG A 43 -10.00 -2.79 -10.36
C ARG A 43 -10.53 -1.72 -9.39
N PRO A 44 -11.58 -0.95 -9.76
CA PRO A 44 -12.18 0.03 -8.86
C PRO A 44 -13.08 -0.69 -7.84
N LEU A 45 -12.47 -1.50 -6.97
CA LEU A 45 -13.19 -2.18 -5.89
C LEU A 45 -13.18 -1.28 -4.67
N GLN A 46 -14.36 -0.87 -4.23
CA GLN A 46 -14.59 -0.15 -2.98
C GLN A 46 -15.47 -1.03 -2.11
N PHE A 47 -15.11 -1.17 -0.84
CA PHE A 47 -15.89 -1.91 0.14
C PHE A 47 -16.66 -0.93 1.01
N ALA A 48 -17.93 -1.24 1.29
CA ALA A 48 -18.74 -0.50 2.23
C ALA A 48 -18.55 -1.03 3.66
N LEU A 49 -18.89 -0.19 4.63
CA LEU A 49 -18.96 -0.57 6.03
C LEU A 49 -19.91 -1.77 6.20
N GLY A 50 -19.40 -2.84 6.80
CA GLY A 50 -20.17 -4.04 7.07
C GLY A 50 -20.16 -5.10 5.97
N ASP A 51 -19.47 -4.87 4.85
CA ASP A 51 -19.28 -5.89 3.82
C ASP A 51 -18.49 -7.09 4.35
N ILE A 52 -18.85 -8.29 3.91
CA ILE A 52 -18.13 -9.53 4.24
C ILE A 52 -17.07 -9.77 3.18
N VAL A 53 -15.80 -9.78 3.60
CA VAL A 53 -14.64 -10.00 2.76
C VAL A 53 -13.84 -11.21 3.22
N TRP A 54 -13.18 -11.88 2.28
CA TRP A 54 -12.33 -13.03 2.57
C TRP A 54 -10.88 -12.59 2.72
N LYS A 55 -10.38 -12.57 3.97
CA LYS A 55 -8.98 -12.32 4.26
C LYS A 55 -8.17 -13.58 4.01
N ARG A 56 -7.06 -13.46 3.27
CA ARG A 56 -6.09 -14.55 3.13
C ARG A 56 -5.31 -14.70 4.43
N THR A 57 -5.31 -15.91 4.99
CA THR A 57 -4.66 -16.17 6.28
C THR A 57 -3.23 -16.65 6.05
N TYR A 58 -2.31 -16.13 6.86
CA TYR A 58 -0.94 -16.64 6.95
C TYR A 58 -0.70 -17.16 8.37
N VAL A 59 -0.76 -18.48 8.53
CA VAL A 59 -0.45 -19.16 9.79
C VAL A 59 0.88 -19.90 9.69
N LEU A 60 1.53 -20.12 10.82
CA LEU A 60 2.72 -20.95 10.96
C LEU A 60 2.33 -22.30 11.57
N SER A 61 2.97 -23.39 11.13
CA SER A 61 2.79 -24.69 11.76
C SER A 61 3.47 -24.70 13.12
N ASP A 62 2.83 -25.33 14.10
CA ASP A 62 3.37 -25.51 15.43
C ASP A 62 3.20 -26.97 15.85
N ALA A 63 4.32 -27.69 15.91
CA ALA A 63 4.33 -29.10 16.29
C ALA A 63 3.95 -29.30 17.76
N SER A 64 4.27 -28.34 18.64
CA SER A 64 3.93 -28.44 20.07
C SER A 64 2.41 -28.39 20.30
N LYS A 65 1.70 -27.68 19.42
CA LYS A 65 0.24 -27.54 19.43
C LYS A 65 -0.47 -28.49 18.45
N ASN A 66 0.26 -29.46 17.88
CA ASN A 66 -0.24 -30.38 16.84
C ASN A 66 -0.91 -29.65 15.65
N PHE A 67 -0.45 -28.44 15.33
CA PHE A 67 -1.05 -27.59 14.31
C PHE A 67 -0.25 -27.62 13.02
N SER A 68 -0.90 -28.07 11.94
CA SER A 68 -0.30 -28.10 10.61
C SER A 68 -0.89 -27.00 9.72
N LYS A 69 -0.01 -26.11 9.24
CA LYS A 69 -0.35 -25.06 8.26
C LYS A 69 -1.06 -25.60 7.01
N LYS A 70 -0.77 -26.85 6.61
CA LYS A 70 -1.37 -27.48 5.43
C LYS A 70 -2.87 -27.73 5.58
N LEU A 71 -3.34 -27.92 6.82
CA LEU A 71 -4.74 -28.18 7.14
C LEU A 71 -5.51 -26.90 7.53
N ALA A 72 -4.80 -25.78 7.66
CA ALA A 72 -5.42 -24.51 8.03
C ALA A 72 -6.24 -23.91 6.87
N PRO A 73 -7.37 -23.24 7.17
CA PRO A 73 -8.17 -22.58 6.15
C PRO A 73 -7.36 -21.46 5.47
N LYS A 74 -7.36 -21.47 4.14
CA LYS A 74 -6.63 -20.48 3.33
C LYS A 74 -7.22 -19.07 3.43
N TYR A 75 -8.54 -18.99 3.65
CA TYR A 75 -9.28 -17.74 3.76
C TYR A 75 -10.19 -17.75 4.98
N LEU A 76 -10.32 -16.60 5.63
CA LEU A 76 -11.25 -16.35 6.73
C LEU A 76 -12.23 -15.24 6.33
N ALA A 77 -13.50 -15.39 6.70
CA ALA A 77 -14.51 -14.36 6.49
C ALA A 77 -14.36 -13.28 7.58
N CYS A 78 -14.23 -12.03 7.14
CA CYS A 78 -14.11 -10.85 7.99
C CYS A 78 -15.11 -9.80 7.54
N LYS A 79 -15.53 -8.93 8.45
CA LYS A 79 -16.36 -7.77 8.17
C LYS A 79 -15.52 -6.52 8.12
N VAL A 80 -15.80 -5.69 7.12
CA VAL A 80 -15.13 -4.40 6.92
C VAL A 80 -15.62 -3.40 7.96
N THR A 81 -14.68 -2.82 8.71
CA THR A 81 -14.90 -1.73 9.68
C THR A 81 -14.44 -0.39 9.06
N PRO A 82 -14.36 0.76 9.77
CA PRO A 82 -14.19 2.04 9.11
C PRO A 82 -12.91 2.13 8.29
N VAL A 83 -13.04 2.81 7.14
CA VAL A 83 -12.02 2.92 6.12
C VAL A 83 -10.93 3.89 6.59
N ILE A 84 -9.69 3.42 6.72
CA ILE A 84 -8.53 4.28 7.01
C ILE A 84 -8.10 5.03 5.74
N SER A 85 -8.05 4.32 4.61
CA SER A 85 -7.68 4.88 3.31
C SER A 85 -8.33 4.12 2.16
N PRO A 86 -8.32 4.63 0.91
CA PRO A 86 -9.00 3.98 -0.23
C PRO A 86 -8.57 2.52 -0.51
N LEU A 87 -7.40 2.10 -0.03
CA LEU A 87 -6.86 0.75 -0.19
C LEU A 87 -6.63 0.00 1.13
N VAL A 88 -6.80 0.67 2.27
CA VAL A 88 -6.52 0.10 3.60
C VAL A 88 -7.81 0.13 4.42
N TYR A 89 -8.27 -1.07 4.74
CA TYR A 89 -9.50 -1.32 5.49
C TYR A 89 -9.13 -2.05 6.78
N GLU A 90 -9.73 -1.63 7.89
CA GLU A 90 -9.75 -2.45 9.09
C GLU A 90 -10.78 -3.57 8.93
N LEU A 91 -10.47 -4.73 9.51
CA LEU A 91 -11.27 -5.95 9.38
C LEU A 91 -11.51 -6.56 10.75
N GLU A 92 -12.78 -6.78 11.09
CA GLU A 92 -13.18 -7.55 12.26
C GLU A 92 -13.52 -8.98 11.85
N LEU A 93 -13.12 -9.96 12.67
CA LEU A 93 -13.47 -11.35 12.42
C LEU A 93 -14.96 -11.56 12.72
N THR A 94 -15.77 -11.82 11.68
CA THR A 94 -17.15 -12.23 11.87
C THR A 94 -17.22 -13.70 12.19
N TRP A 95 -17.55 -13.95 13.46
CA TRP A 95 -17.73 -15.22 14.15
C TRP A 95 -16.47 -15.82 14.75
N PRO A 96 -16.48 -16.10 16.06
CA PRO A 96 -15.54 -17.04 16.62
C PRO A 96 -15.91 -18.38 15.99
N THR A 97 -15.03 -18.94 15.17
CA THR A 97 -15.10 -20.37 14.93
C THR A 97 -15.02 -21.03 16.31
N PRO A 98 -15.84 -22.06 16.65
CA PRO A 98 -15.79 -22.69 17.98
C PRO A 98 -14.38 -23.17 18.37
N TRP A 99 -13.52 -23.43 17.38
CA TRP A 99 -12.11 -23.78 17.57
C TRP A 99 -11.16 -22.58 17.79
N SER A 100 -11.58 -21.33 17.59
CA SER A 100 -10.76 -20.13 17.82
C SER A 100 -10.39 -19.91 19.30
N LEU A 101 -11.20 -20.41 20.24
CA LEU A 101 -10.86 -20.47 21.67
C LEU A 101 -9.65 -21.39 21.95
N ALA A 102 -9.35 -22.35 21.06
CA ALA A 102 -8.15 -23.18 21.18
C ALA A 102 -6.86 -22.46 20.70
N TYR A 103 -6.99 -21.30 20.02
CA TYR A 103 -5.88 -20.50 19.50
C TYR A 103 -5.73 -19.16 20.23
N GLN A 104 -6.38 -18.98 21.38
CA GLN A 104 -6.32 -17.76 22.20
C GLN A 104 -5.01 -17.61 22.99
N GLY A 105 -4.01 -18.45 22.73
CA GLY A 105 -2.64 -18.37 23.26
C GLY A 105 -1.59 -18.00 22.20
N PHE A 106 -1.97 -17.17 21.22
CA PHE A 106 -1.08 -16.63 20.17
C PHE A 106 -1.35 -15.13 19.99
N GLU A 107 -1.23 -14.36 21.07
CA GLU A 107 -0.83 -12.96 20.98
C GLU A 107 0.68 -12.91 21.24
N ILE A 108 1.38 -12.02 20.52
CA ILE A 108 2.85 -11.84 20.52
C ILE A 108 3.37 -11.51 21.92
#